data_AF-A0A8C7DCP4-F1
#
_entry.id   AF-A0A8C7DCP4-F1
#
_cell.length_a   1.000
_cell.length_b   1.000
_cell.length_c   1.000
_cell.angle_alpha   90.00
_cell.angle_beta   90.00
_cell.angle_gamma   90.00
#
_symmetry.space_group_name_H-M   'P 1'
#
loop_
_entity.id
_entity.type
_entity.pdbx_description
1 polymer ?
#
loop_
_entity_poly.entity_id
_entity_poly.type
_entity_poly.pdbx_seq_one_letter_code
_entity_poly.pdbx_strand_id
1 'polypeptide(L)'
;MGCFGFLKVMMFVFNGIIFLAGAAILGVGIWVKVDSGSILGFLKGIKDAPAEINQILNVGYLLIAVGAVLLIVGFLGCCGAMKESRCMLLMFFVIVLVVFIAEVAGAVVILVFKPLAGQLIEKLGTKVVQNIRKDYGENSDVTALWNATMDTLKCCGFYNYTDFTDSPFEKYTHLYPQQCCHSADFSSCDDTSATIIGCFPKLMQLIDKNTIVIVAVALGIAALEVLLTPSLALSISRSHSLFFQIPQM
;
A
#
# COMPACT_ATOMS: atom_id res chain seq x y z
N MET A 1 10.96 -15.86 -34.08
CA MET A 1 10.41 -14.49 -33.98
C MET A 1 9.26 -14.28 -32.97
N GLY A 2 8.54 -15.31 -32.49
CA GLY A 2 7.34 -15.11 -31.65
C GLY A 2 7.57 -14.71 -30.17
N CYS A 3 8.71 -15.08 -29.57
CA CYS A 3 8.96 -14.89 -28.13
C CYS A 3 9.15 -13.41 -27.74
N PHE A 4 9.79 -12.61 -28.59
CA PHE A 4 10.09 -11.21 -28.29
C PHE A 4 8.85 -10.31 -28.30
N GLY A 5 7.89 -10.60 -29.18
CA GLY A 5 6.60 -9.90 -29.23
C GLY A 5 5.74 -10.18 -28.00
N PHE A 6 5.71 -11.44 -27.55
CA PHE A 6 4.98 -11.83 -26.34
C PHE A 6 5.49 -11.10 -25.09
N LEU A 7 6.82 -11.01 -24.91
CA LEU A 7 7.43 -10.29 -23.79
C LEU A 7 7.11 -8.79 -23.80
N LYS A 8 7.13 -8.15 -24.99
CA LYS A 8 6.81 -6.72 -25.14
C LYS A 8 5.35 -6.43 -24.81
N VAL A 9 4.43 -7.28 -25.25
CA VAL A 9 3.00 -7.17 -24.93
C VAL A 9 2.76 -7.39 -23.44
N MET A 10 3.36 -8.42 -22.84
CA MET A 10 3.24 -8.69 -21.40
C MET A 10 3.77 -7.52 -20.55
N MET A 11 4.91 -6.94 -20.94
CA MET A 11 5.47 -5.76 -20.28
C MET A 11 4.54 -4.55 -20.38
N PHE A 12 3.94 -4.30 -21.54
CA PHE A 12 2.99 -3.19 -21.73
C PHE A 12 1.74 -3.37 -20.85
N VAL A 13 1.16 -4.58 -20.85
CA VAL A 13 -0.03 -4.88 -20.04
C VAL A 13 0.28 -4.74 -18.55
N PHE A 14 1.38 -5.31 -18.08
CA PHE A 14 1.74 -5.27 -16.66
C PHE A 14 2.02 -3.83 -16.18
N ASN A 15 2.79 -3.04 -16.92
CA ASN A 15 3.04 -1.63 -16.58
C ASN A 15 1.76 -0.78 -16.67
N GLY A 16 0.85 -1.11 -17.59
CA GLY A 16 -0.45 -0.46 -17.69
C GLY A 16 -1.33 -0.72 -16.46
N ILE A 17 -1.34 -1.95 -15.94
CA ILE A 17 -2.03 -2.29 -14.69
C ILE A 17 -1.42 -1.52 -13.52
N ILE A 18 -0.09 -1.46 -13.42
CA ILE A 18 0.60 -0.67 -12.37
C ILE A 18 0.22 0.80 -12.45
N PHE A 19 0.18 1.37 -13.66
CA PHE A 19 -0.23 2.76 -13.85
C PHE A 19 -1.66 3.02 -13.35
N LEU A 20 -2.61 2.15 -13.72
CA LEU A 20 -4.01 2.28 -13.28
C LEU A 20 -4.15 2.10 -11.76
N ALA A 21 -3.45 1.12 -11.18
CA ALA A 21 -3.43 0.91 -9.74
C ALA A 21 -2.81 2.12 -9.00
N GLY A 22 -1.70 2.67 -9.52
CA GLY A 22 -1.07 3.88 -8.99
C GLY A 22 -2.00 5.09 -9.02
N ALA A 23 -2.74 5.27 -10.12
CA ALA A 23 -3.75 6.33 -10.24
C ALA A 23 -4.90 6.16 -9.24
N ALA A 24 -5.39 4.93 -9.05
CA ALA A 24 -6.42 4.63 -8.07
C ALA A 24 -5.93 4.91 -6.63
N ILE A 25 -4.74 4.42 -6.26
CA ILE A 25 -4.14 4.64 -4.94
C ILE A 25 -3.89 6.12 -4.69
N LEU A 26 -3.38 6.85 -5.68
CA LEU A 26 -3.17 8.29 -5.59
C LEU A 26 -4.49 9.03 -5.38
N GLY A 27 -5.53 8.66 -6.13
CA GLY A 27 -6.89 9.20 -5.98
C GLY A 27 -7.45 8.98 -4.58
N VAL A 28 -7.34 7.76 -4.05
CA VAL A 28 -7.73 7.43 -2.67
C VAL A 28 -6.91 8.24 -1.67
N GLY A 29 -5.59 8.36 -1.85
CA GLY A 29 -4.72 9.13 -0.97
C GLY A 29 -5.10 10.63 -0.92
N ILE A 30 -5.39 11.23 -2.08
CA ILE A 30 -5.86 12.61 -2.17
C ILE A 30 -7.23 12.75 -1.51
N TRP A 31 -8.17 11.83 -1.79
CA TRP A 31 -9.50 11.83 -1.21
C TRP A 31 -9.46 11.82 0.32
N VAL A 32 -8.75 10.86 0.91
CA VAL A 32 -8.54 10.75 2.36
C VAL A 32 -7.95 12.03 2.94
N LYS A 33 -7.00 12.66 2.22
CA LYS A 33 -6.33 13.88 2.70
C LYS A 33 -7.25 15.11 2.65
N VAL A 34 -8.10 15.22 1.64
CA VAL A 34 -9.04 16.32 1.45
C VAL A 34 -10.17 16.25 2.47
N ASP A 35 -10.77 15.08 2.67
CA ASP A 35 -11.85 14.87 3.65
C ASP A 35 -11.37 15.15 5.08
N SER A 36 -10.19 14.64 5.44
CA SER A 36 -9.51 14.97 6.70
C SER A 36 -9.16 16.47 6.81
N GLY A 37 -8.95 17.15 5.69
CA GLY A 37 -8.60 18.57 5.60
C GLY A 37 -9.76 19.51 5.90
N SER A 38 -10.98 19.13 5.52
CA SER A 38 -12.21 19.89 5.81
C SER A 38 -12.48 19.98 7.32
N ILE A 39 -12.24 18.88 8.04
CA ILE A 39 -12.33 18.83 9.52
C ILE A 39 -11.18 19.65 10.17
N LEU A 40 -9.98 19.59 9.59
CA LEU A 40 -8.81 20.36 10.07
C LEU A 40 -8.96 21.88 9.88
N GLY A 41 -9.64 22.32 8.82
CA GLY A 41 -9.93 23.73 8.55
C GLY A 41 -10.84 24.34 9.62
N PHE A 42 -11.74 23.53 10.17
CA PHE A 42 -12.60 23.90 11.30
C PHE A 42 -11.82 23.90 12.64
N LEU A 43 -10.89 22.96 12.83
CA LEU A 43 -10.09 22.83 14.06
C LEU A 43 -8.88 23.79 14.15
N LYS A 44 -8.32 24.25 13.03
CA LYS A 44 -7.25 25.28 13.02
C LYS A 44 -7.69 26.65 13.55
N GLY A 45 -8.99 26.88 13.71
CA GLY A 45 -9.53 28.04 14.43
C GLY A 45 -9.34 27.97 15.95
N ILE A 46 -8.98 26.80 16.49
CA ILE A 46 -8.75 26.57 17.91
C ILE A 46 -7.25 26.34 18.09
N LYS A 47 -6.57 27.33 18.69
CA LYS A 47 -5.16 27.25 19.08
C LYS A 47 -5.01 26.14 20.11
N ASP A 48 -4.61 24.95 19.66
CA ASP A 48 -3.90 23.88 20.37
C ASP A 48 -4.20 22.54 19.66
N ALA A 49 -3.56 22.30 18.52
CA ALA A 49 -3.67 21.03 17.82
C ALA A 49 -2.83 19.95 18.54
N PRO A 50 -3.41 18.83 19.00
CA PRO A 50 -2.67 17.76 19.66
C PRO A 50 -1.77 17.01 18.67
N ALA A 51 -0.66 16.46 19.18
CA ALA A 51 0.35 15.70 18.41
C ALA A 51 -0.20 14.47 17.65
N GLU A 52 -1.44 14.07 17.93
CA GLU A 52 -2.16 12.95 17.31
C GLU A 52 -2.62 13.25 15.87
N ILE A 53 -2.83 14.52 15.52
CA ILE A 53 -3.26 14.94 14.17
C ILE A 53 -2.19 14.70 13.11
N ASN A 54 -0.90 14.70 13.47
CA ASN A 54 0.20 14.46 12.55
C ASN A 54 0.19 13.05 11.93
N GLN A 55 -0.55 12.11 12.52
CA GLN A 55 -0.39 10.69 12.21
C GLN A 55 -1.42 10.16 11.21
N ILE A 56 -2.63 10.72 11.18
CA ILE A 56 -3.61 10.51 10.10
C ILE A 56 -3.14 11.20 8.81
N LEU A 57 -2.54 12.39 8.95
CA LEU A 57 -1.89 13.10 7.84
C LEU A 57 -0.82 12.21 7.20
N ASN A 58 -0.01 11.49 8.00
CA ASN A 58 1.03 10.63 7.49
C ASN A 58 0.52 9.48 6.62
N VAL A 59 -0.59 8.82 6.96
CA VAL A 59 -1.09 7.69 6.15
C VAL A 59 -1.56 8.18 4.77
N GLY A 60 -2.32 9.28 4.72
CA GLY A 60 -2.73 9.89 3.44
C GLY A 60 -1.53 10.33 2.59
N TYR A 61 -0.52 10.95 3.19
CA TYR A 61 0.72 11.32 2.48
C TYR A 61 1.50 10.10 1.98
N LEU A 62 1.51 9.00 2.72
CA LEU A 62 2.12 7.74 2.27
C LEU A 62 1.38 7.16 1.06
N LEU A 63 0.04 7.12 1.08
CA LEU A 63 -0.75 6.68 -0.09
C LEU A 63 -0.50 7.57 -1.32
N ILE A 64 -0.43 8.89 -1.13
CA ILE A 64 -0.12 9.84 -2.20
C ILE A 64 1.29 9.57 -2.75
N ALA A 65 2.29 9.43 -1.89
CA ALA A 65 3.67 9.19 -2.29
C ALA A 65 3.81 7.86 -3.06
N VAL A 66 3.27 6.76 -2.52
CA VAL A 66 3.29 5.44 -3.16
C VAL A 66 2.52 5.47 -4.49
N GLY A 67 1.31 6.03 -4.50
CA GLY A 67 0.49 6.14 -5.72
C GLY A 67 1.18 6.95 -6.81
N ALA A 68 1.82 8.08 -6.46
CA ALA A 68 2.57 8.90 -7.41
C ALA A 68 3.78 8.15 -7.99
N VAL A 69 4.55 7.44 -7.15
CA VAL A 69 5.69 6.63 -7.62
C VAL A 69 5.21 5.53 -8.58
N LEU A 70 4.15 4.78 -8.21
CA LEU A 70 3.58 3.74 -9.07
C LEU A 70 3.07 4.29 -10.41
N LEU A 71 2.43 5.46 -10.40
CA LEU A 71 1.95 6.14 -11.60
C LEU A 71 3.13 6.54 -12.51
N ILE A 72 4.19 7.12 -11.95
CA ILE A 72 5.39 7.50 -12.72
C ILE A 72 6.08 6.26 -13.29
N VAL A 73 6.27 5.22 -12.49
CA VAL A 73 6.90 3.96 -12.91
C VAL A 73 6.10 3.29 -14.02
N GLY A 74 4.77 3.17 -13.85
CA GLY A 74 3.88 2.59 -14.86
C GLY A 74 3.88 3.38 -16.17
N PHE A 75 3.87 4.72 -16.09
CA PHE A 75 3.94 5.59 -17.27
C PHE A 75 5.28 5.42 -18.01
N LEU A 76 6.41 5.45 -17.29
CA LEU A 76 7.73 5.24 -17.88
C LEU A 76 7.88 3.83 -18.46
N GLY A 77 7.31 2.81 -17.82
CA GLY A 77 7.29 1.43 -18.33
C GLY A 77 6.51 1.29 -19.64
N CYS A 78 5.29 1.85 -19.71
CA CYS A 78 4.48 1.84 -20.93
C CYS A 78 5.12 2.66 -22.06
N CYS A 79 5.53 3.90 -21.79
CA CYS A 79 6.14 4.78 -22.80
C CYS A 79 7.54 4.31 -23.22
N GLY A 80 8.33 3.75 -22.30
CA GLY A 80 9.64 3.16 -22.58
C GLY A 80 9.53 1.96 -23.52
N ALA A 81 8.53 1.08 -23.30
CA ALA A 81 8.27 -0.06 -24.18
C ALA A 81 7.78 0.35 -25.57
N MET A 82 6.96 1.40 -25.67
CA MET A 82 6.41 1.88 -26.95
C MET A 82 7.42 2.69 -27.78
N LYS A 83 8.15 3.61 -27.15
CA LYS A 83 8.98 4.60 -27.86
C LYS A 83 10.43 4.12 -28.09
N GLU A 84 10.81 2.97 -27.54
CA GLU A 84 12.20 2.45 -27.55
C GLU A 84 13.24 3.52 -27.18
N SER A 85 12.84 4.48 -26.35
CA SER A 85 13.66 5.65 -26.02
C SER A 85 14.66 5.30 -24.93
N ARG A 86 15.93 5.48 -25.27
CA ARG A 86 17.08 5.25 -24.37
C ARG A 86 16.95 6.01 -23.05
N CYS A 87 16.54 7.26 -23.11
CA CYS A 87 16.44 8.13 -21.92
C CYS A 87 15.33 7.64 -20.97
N MET A 88 14.18 7.19 -21.50
CA MET A 88 13.11 6.63 -20.66
C MET A 88 13.48 5.28 -20.05
N LEU A 89 14.17 4.43 -20.81
CA LEU A 89 14.70 3.16 -20.30
C LEU A 89 15.75 3.39 -19.20
N LEU A 90 16.61 4.40 -19.34
CA LEU A 90 17.60 4.78 -18.32
C LEU A 90 16.94 5.35 -17.06
N MET A 91 15.92 6.21 -17.21
CA MET A 91 15.14 6.72 -16.08
C MET A 91 14.43 5.59 -15.32
N PHE A 92 13.78 4.68 -16.05
CA PHE A 92 13.17 3.49 -15.46
C PHE A 92 14.20 2.66 -14.69
N PHE A 93 15.39 2.45 -15.29
CA PHE A 93 16.48 1.74 -14.66
C PHE A 93 16.97 2.37 -13.36
N VAL A 94 17.17 3.70 -13.36
CA VAL A 94 17.59 4.44 -12.16
C VAL A 94 16.54 4.35 -11.06
N ILE A 95 15.25 4.45 -11.39
CA ILE A 95 14.18 4.33 -10.40
C ILE A 95 14.16 2.93 -9.78
N VAL A 96 14.26 1.86 -10.59
CA VAL A 96 14.33 0.49 -10.08
C VAL A 96 15.55 0.28 -9.18
N LEU A 97 16.72 0.84 -9.55
CA LEU A 97 17.92 0.76 -8.70
C LEU A 97 17.73 1.46 -7.35
N VAL A 98 17.07 2.62 -7.32
CA VAL A 98 16.75 3.33 -6.08
C VAL A 98 15.79 2.53 -5.21
N VAL A 99 14.78 1.89 -5.83
CA VAL A 99 13.84 1.00 -5.13
C VAL A 99 14.58 -0.18 -4.51
N PHE A 100 15.49 -0.83 -5.25
CA PHE A 100 16.29 -1.94 -4.72
C PHE A 100 17.13 -1.53 -3.49
N ILE A 101 17.79 -0.37 -3.55
CA ILE A 101 18.55 0.16 -2.40
C ILE A 101 17.61 0.41 -1.20
N ALA A 102 16.43 0.98 -1.45
CA ALA A 102 15.44 1.23 -0.40
C ALA A 102 14.90 -0.08 0.20
N GLU A 103 14.69 -1.12 -0.60
CA GLU A 103 14.26 -2.45 -0.14
C GLU A 103 15.31 -3.09 0.77
N VAL A 104 16.59 -3.08 0.36
CA VAL A 104 17.70 -3.60 1.18
C VAL A 104 17.82 -2.81 2.49
N ALA A 105 17.77 -1.48 2.42
CA ALA A 105 17.81 -0.64 3.61
C ALA A 105 16.62 -0.92 4.55
N GLY A 106 15.41 -1.03 4.00
CA GLY A 106 14.19 -1.37 4.74
C GLY A 106 14.29 -2.73 5.42
N ALA A 107 14.78 -3.75 4.71
CA ALA A 107 15.01 -5.08 5.27
C ALA A 107 16.00 -5.05 6.43
N VAL A 108 17.13 -4.34 6.28
CA VAL A 108 18.13 -4.18 7.36
C VAL A 108 17.50 -3.47 8.58
N VAL A 109 16.77 -2.38 8.36
CA VAL A 109 16.09 -1.65 9.45
C VAL A 109 15.10 -2.56 10.17
N ILE A 110 14.26 -3.31 9.46
CA ILE A 110 13.29 -4.24 10.07
C ILE A 110 14.01 -5.31 10.89
N LEU A 111 15.12 -5.87 10.40
CA LEU A 111 15.88 -6.90 11.10
C LEU A 111 16.59 -6.39 12.35
N VAL A 112 17.19 -5.19 12.29
CA VAL A 112 17.93 -4.59 13.41
C VAL A 112 16.97 -4.06 14.48
N PHE A 113 15.87 -3.45 14.07
CA PHE A 113 14.94 -2.75 14.96
C PHE A 113 13.65 -3.53 15.26
N LYS A 114 13.68 -4.86 15.17
CA LYS A 114 12.54 -5.73 15.57
C LYS A 114 11.84 -5.31 16.88
N PRO A 115 12.54 -5.01 18.00
CA PRO A 115 11.85 -4.59 19.23
C PRO A 115 11.19 -3.21 19.11
N LEU A 116 11.74 -2.30 18.30
CA LEU A 116 11.14 -0.99 18.04
C LEU A 116 9.90 -1.09 17.15
N ALA A 117 9.89 -2.06 16.22
CA ALA A 117 8.74 -2.33 15.36
C ALA A 117 7.49 -2.69 16.18
N GLY A 118 7.64 -3.48 17.25
CA GLY A 118 6.53 -3.79 18.17
C GLY A 118 5.91 -2.53 18.79
N GLN A 119 6.74 -1.61 19.31
CA GLN A 119 6.25 -0.34 19.89
C GLN A 119 5.58 0.56 18.85
N LEU A 120 6.10 0.58 17.62
CA LEU A 120 5.51 1.36 16.54
C LEU A 120 4.14 0.77 16.15
N ILE A 121 4.04 -0.55 16.06
CA ILE A 121 2.79 -1.26 15.75
C ILE A 121 1.74 -0.99 16.83
N GLU A 122 2.09 -1.04 18.12
CA GLU A 122 1.13 -0.69 19.18
C GLU A 122 0.66 0.77 19.08
N LYS A 123 1.58 1.71 18.88
CA LYS A 123 1.22 3.12 18.67
C LYS A 123 0.38 3.34 17.41
N LEU A 124 0.55 2.52 16.39
CA LEU A 124 -0.30 2.56 15.20
C LEU A 124 -1.67 1.97 15.51
N GLY A 125 -1.71 0.81 16.18
CA GLY A 125 -2.93 0.12 16.56
C GLY A 125 -3.84 0.98 17.42
N THR A 126 -3.31 1.67 18.44
CA THR A 126 -4.12 2.56 19.28
C THR A 126 -4.81 3.67 18.48
N LYS A 127 -4.11 4.27 17.51
CA LYS A 127 -4.70 5.30 16.64
C LYS A 127 -5.71 4.75 15.66
N VAL A 128 -5.44 3.57 15.14
CA VAL A 128 -6.37 2.88 14.26
C VAL A 128 -7.68 2.62 15.02
N VAL A 129 -7.60 2.11 16.25
CA VAL A 129 -8.76 1.92 17.13
C VAL A 129 -9.44 3.25 17.47
N GLN A 130 -8.68 4.31 17.75
CA GLN A 130 -9.28 5.65 17.95
C GLN A 130 -10.06 6.14 16.72
N ASN A 131 -9.52 5.94 15.50
CA ASN A 131 -10.24 6.29 14.27
C ASN A 131 -11.51 5.45 14.08
N ILE A 132 -11.47 4.15 14.41
CA ILE A 132 -12.67 3.30 14.41
C ILE A 132 -13.73 3.88 15.37
N ARG A 133 -13.35 4.16 16.62
CA ARG A 133 -14.27 4.68 17.64
C ARG A 133 -14.81 6.06 17.34
N LYS A 134 -14.11 6.84 16.53
CA LYS A 134 -14.53 8.18 16.15
C LYS A 134 -15.42 8.17 14.91
N ASP A 135 -15.01 7.45 13.86
CA ASP A 135 -15.54 7.67 12.52
C ASP A 135 -16.35 6.47 11.98
N TYR A 136 -16.27 5.28 12.59
CA TYR A 136 -17.01 4.10 12.12
C TYR A 136 -18.51 4.21 12.45
N GLY A 137 -19.36 4.17 11.42
CA GLY A 137 -20.81 4.41 11.51
C GLY A 137 -21.23 5.87 11.31
N GLU A 138 -20.30 6.82 11.35
CA GLU A 138 -20.55 8.24 11.05
C GLU A 138 -20.00 8.62 9.67
N ASN A 139 -18.77 8.20 9.37
CA ASN A 139 -18.14 8.39 8.07
C ASN A 139 -18.35 7.14 7.20
N SER A 140 -19.05 7.31 6.06
CA SER A 140 -19.35 6.22 5.13
C SER A 140 -18.10 5.57 4.54
N ASP A 141 -17.03 6.34 4.32
CA ASP A 141 -15.80 5.85 3.69
C ASP A 141 -14.99 5.00 4.66
N VAL A 142 -14.84 5.47 5.91
CA VAL A 142 -14.21 4.69 6.99
C VAL A 142 -14.97 3.40 7.21
N THR A 143 -16.31 3.48 7.24
CA THR A 143 -17.19 2.32 7.41
C THR A 143 -17.03 1.33 6.26
N ALA A 144 -17.06 1.79 5.01
CA ALA A 144 -16.89 0.95 3.83
C ALA A 144 -15.51 0.28 3.76
N LEU A 145 -14.45 1.03 4.09
CA LEU A 145 -13.08 0.50 4.14
C LEU A 145 -12.95 -0.62 5.17
N TRP A 146 -13.48 -0.43 6.37
CA TRP A 146 -13.44 -1.44 7.41
C TRP A 146 -14.29 -2.65 7.07
N ASN A 147 -15.50 -2.45 6.54
CA ASN A 147 -16.36 -3.55 6.09
C ASN A 147 -15.67 -4.39 5.01
N ALA A 148 -15.11 -3.75 3.99
CA ALA A 148 -14.36 -4.43 2.94
C ALA A 148 -13.13 -5.18 3.49
N THR A 149 -12.41 -4.57 4.45
CA THR A 149 -11.24 -5.19 5.10
C THR A 149 -11.64 -6.44 5.87
N MET A 150 -12.68 -6.34 6.71
CA MET A 150 -13.20 -7.44 7.52
C MET A 150 -13.76 -8.57 6.64
N ASP A 151 -14.46 -8.23 5.54
CA ASP A 151 -14.99 -9.21 4.60
C ASP A 151 -13.90 -9.92 3.80
N THR A 152 -12.82 -9.21 3.44
CA THR A 152 -11.70 -9.77 2.67
C THR A 152 -10.83 -10.67 3.53
N LEU A 153 -10.50 -10.23 4.74
CA LEU A 153 -9.59 -10.94 5.64
C LEU A 153 -10.29 -11.93 6.58
N LYS A 154 -11.63 -11.91 6.63
CA LYS A 154 -12.46 -12.73 7.54
C LYS A 154 -12.02 -12.57 9.00
N CYS A 155 -12.05 -11.33 9.45
CA CYS A 155 -11.61 -10.86 10.76
C CYS A 155 -12.52 -9.73 11.25
N CYS A 156 -12.36 -9.32 12.52
CA CYS A 156 -13.16 -8.24 13.08
C CYS A 156 -12.33 -7.30 13.98
N GLY A 157 -12.43 -6.00 13.70
CA GLY A 157 -11.67 -4.97 14.41
C GLY A 157 -10.18 -5.03 14.08
N PHE A 158 -9.40 -4.15 14.69
CA PHE A 158 -7.95 -4.15 14.49
C PHE A 158 -7.32 -5.28 15.33
N TYR A 159 -7.53 -5.26 16.65
CA TYR A 159 -7.15 -6.30 17.60
C TYR A 159 -8.30 -7.26 17.90
N ASN A 160 -9.52 -6.74 18.08
CA ASN A 160 -10.72 -7.55 18.34
C ASN A 160 -12.02 -6.71 18.16
N TYR A 161 -13.19 -7.33 18.33
CA TYR A 161 -14.50 -6.66 18.22
C TYR A 161 -14.69 -5.45 19.16
N THR A 162 -14.06 -5.47 20.33
CA THR A 162 -14.10 -4.38 21.33
C THR A 162 -13.50 -3.06 20.82
N ASP A 163 -12.83 -3.08 19.68
CA ASP A 163 -12.34 -1.87 19.02
C ASP A 163 -13.50 -0.99 18.53
N PHE A 164 -14.67 -1.58 18.28
CA PHE A 164 -15.90 -0.87 17.90
C PHE A 164 -16.73 -0.38 19.08
N THR A 165 -16.43 -0.78 20.32
CA THR A 165 -17.11 -0.27 21.51
C THR A 165 -16.97 1.26 21.56
N ASP A 166 -18.05 1.98 21.86
CA ASP A 166 -18.16 3.45 21.83
C ASP A 166 -18.11 4.10 20.44
N SER A 167 -18.03 3.33 19.35
CA SER A 167 -18.17 3.88 18.00
C SER A 167 -19.57 4.44 17.76
N PRO A 168 -19.73 5.42 16.84
CA PRO A 168 -21.05 5.87 16.41
C PRO A 168 -21.98 4.70 16.05
N PHE A 169 -21.48 3.71 15.31
CA PHE A 169 -22.26 2.53 14.94
C PHE A 169 -22.84 1.78 16.14
N GLU A 170 -22.00 1.43 17.12
CA GLU A 170 -22.42 0.69 18.31
C GLU A 170 -23.35 1.55 19.19
N LYS A 171 -23.09 2.84 19.34
CA LYS A 171 -23.95 3.75 20.11
C LYS A 171 -25.36 3.90 19.54
N TYR A 172 -25.51 3.87 18.22
CA TYR A 172 -26.81 4.01 17.56
C TYR A 172 -27.57 2.69 17.42
N THR A 173 -26.85 1.58 17.23
CA THR A 173 -27.46 0.28 16.92
C THR A 173 -27.48 -0.68 18.12
N HIS A 174 -26.66 -0.42 19.13
CA HIS A 174 -26.35 -1.33 20.25
C HIS A 174 -25.84 -2.70 19.78
N LEU A 175 -25.20 -2.73 18.61
CA LEU A 175 -24.72 -3.95 17.95
C LEU A 175 -23.32 -3.73 17.38
N TYR A 176 -22.60 -4.83 17.19
CA TYR A 176 -21.34 -4.86 16.47
C TYR A 176 -21.54 -5.07 14.97
N PRO A 177 -20.53 -4.73 14.13
CA PRO A 177 -20.57 -5.02 12.70
C PRO A 177 -20.84 -6.50 12.43
N GLN A 178 -21.64 -6.80 11.40
CA GLN A 178 -22.03 -8.18 11.10
C GLN A 178 -20.84 -9.10 10.81
N GLN A 179 -19.74 -8.56 10.28
CA GLN A 179 -18.50 -9.29 10.02
C GLN A 179 -17.83 -9.80 11.30
N CYS A 180 -18.23 -9.29 12.47
CA CYS A 180 -17.76 -9.73 13.78
C CYS A 180 -18.48 -10.97 14.30
N CYS A 181 -19.59 -11.38 13.67
CA CYS A 181 -20.41 -12.47 14.15
C CYS A 181 -20.10 -13.82 13.52
N HIS A 182 -20.11 -14.87 14.35
CA HIS A 182 -19.77 -16.25 13.94
C HIS A 182 -20.86 -16.94 13.11
N SER A 183 -22.08 -16.41 13.11
CA SER A 183 -23.27 -17.07 12.56
C SER A 183 -24.05 -16.11 11.68
N ALA A 184 -24.56 -16.61 10.55
CA ALA A 184 -25.46 -15.90 9.65
C ALA A 184 -26.87 -15.66 10.25
N ASP A 185 -26.99 -15.59 11.58
CA ASP A 185 -28.19 -15.09 12.24
C ASP A 185 -28.11 -13.58 12.26
N PHE A 186 -28.69 -12.99 11.21
CA PHE A 186 -28.67 -11.57 10.86
C PHE A 186 -29.36 -10.65 11.88
N SER A 187 -29.94 -11.17 12.96
CA SER A 187 -30.84 -10.40 13.82
C SER A 187 -30.16 -9.64 14.95
N SER A 188 -29.00 -10.07 15.46
CA SER A 188 -28.31 -9.37 16.56
C SER A 188 -26.87 -9.86 16.76
N CYS A 189 -25.90 -8.99 16.45
CA CYS A 189 -24.48 -9.21 16.77
C CYS A 189 -24.11 -8.55 18.11
N ASP A 190 -24.15 -9.35 19.18
CA ASP A 190 -23.88 -8.92 20.57
C ASP A 190 -22.52 -9.48 21.06
N ASP A 191 -22.00 -8.98 22.19
CA ASP A 191 -20.67 -9.28 22.77
C ASP A 191 -20.35 -10.79 22.81
N THR A 192 -21.35 -11.62 23.12
CA THR A 192 -21.21 -13.09 23.24
C THR A 192 -21.02 -13.79 21.89
N SER A 193 -21.49 -13.18 20.80
CA SER A 193 -21.45 -13.71 19.43
C SER A 193 -20.27 -13.16 18.61
N ALA A 194 -19.61 -12.10 19.10
CA ALA A 194 -18.55 -11.37 18.41
C ALA A 194 -17.14 -11.99 18.55
N THR A 195 -17.04 -13.32 18.70
CA THR A 195 -15.75 -13.99 19.00
C THR A 195 -14.97 -14.33 17.72
N ILE A 196 -14.59 -13.31 16.95
CA ILE A 196 -13.76 -13.44 15.74
C ILE A 196 -12.41 -12.77 15.97
N ILE A 197 -11.34 -13.39 15.44
CA ILE A 197 -9.98 -12.86 15.53
C ILE A 197 -9.85 -11.48 14.88
N GLY A 198 -9.09 -10.58 15.51
CA GLY A 198 -8.73 -9.27 14.96
C GLY A 198 -8.05 -9.34 13.60
N CYS A 199 -8.20 -8.27 12.80
CA CYS A 199 -7.58 -8.20 11.48
C CYS A 199 -6.06 -8.13 11.53
N PHE A 200 -5.48 -7.45 12.51
CA PHE A 200 -4.03 -7.41 12.70
C PHE A 200 -3.44 -8.80 13.04
N PRO A 201 -3.92 -9.53 14.07
CA PRO A 201 -3.42 -10.87 14.35
C PRO A 201 -3.73 -11.87 13.22
N LYS A 202 -4.87 -11.74 12.54
CA LYS A 202 -5.20 -12.55 11.35
C LYS A 202 -4.21 -12.32 10.21
N LEU A 203 -3.87 -11.05 9.95
CA LEU A 203 -2.87 -10.68 8.94
C LEU A 203 -1.50 -11.25 9.30
N MET A 204 -1.08 -11.18 10.56
CA MET A 204 0.18 -11.78 11.01
C MET A 204 0.18 -13.31 10.84
N GLN A 205 -0.93 -13.99 11.14
CA GLN A 205 -1.06 -15.43 10.86
C GLN A 205 -0.95 -15.75 9.37
N LEU A 206 -1.53 -14.91 8.49
CA LEU A 206 -1.41 -15.09 7.04
C LEU A 206 0.03 -14.89 6.57
N ILE A 207 0.72 -13.87 7.09
CA ILE A 207 2.13 -13.63 6.79
C ILE A 207 2.96 -14.83 7.24
N ASP A 208 2.84 -15.25 8.50
CA ASP A 208 3.62 -16.37 9.06
C ASP A 208 3.42 -17.66 8.27
N LYS A 209 2.16 -17.96 7.90
CA LYS A 209 1.82 -19.14 7.10
C LYS A 209 2.43 -19.10 5.70
N ASN A 210 2.55 -17.91 5.12
CA ASN A 210 3.02 -17.72 3.74
C ASN A 210 4.46 -17.17 3.67
N THR A 211 5.18 -17.05 4.79
CA THR A 211 6.52 -16.43 4.86
C THR A 211 7.49 -17.03 3.86
N ILE A 212 7.50 -18.36 3.69
CA ILE A 212 8.40 -19.03 2.73
C ILE A 212 8.15 -18.53 1.30
N VAL A 213 6.87 -18.41 0.90
CA VAL A 213 6.49 -17.94 -0.43
C VAL A 213 6.86 -16.47 -0.59
N ILE A 214 6.57 -15.64 0.41
CA ILE A 214 6.89 -14.20 0.39
C ILE A 214 8.40 -13.98 0.23
N VAL A 215 9.21 -14.68 1.02
CA VAL A 215 10.67 -14.60 0.95
C VAL A 215 11.19 -15.10 -0.40
N ALA A 216 10.64 -16.21 -0.92
CA ALA A 216 11.03 -16.73 -2.22
C ALA A 216 10.73 -15.75 -3.36
N VAL A 217 9.55 -15.12 -3.35
CA VAL A 217 9.18 -14.10 -4.33
C VAL A 217 10.10 -12.88 -4.22
N ALA A 218 10.37 -12.38 -3.01
CA ALA A 218 11.26 -11.24 -2.79
C ALA A 218 12.69 -11.53 -3.28
N LEU A 219 13.23 -12.70 -2.98
CA LEU A 219 14.55 -13.12 -3.48
C LEU A 219 14.56 -13.26 -5.01
N GLY A 220 13.48 -13.76 -5.60
CA GLY A 220 13.32 -13.88 -7.05
C GLY A 220 13.31 -12.51 -7.74
N ILE A 221 12.58 -11.53 -7.18
CA ILE A 221 12.54 -10.15 -7.67
C ILE A 221 13.93 -9.51 -7.56
N ALA A 222 14.57 -9.61 -6.39
CA ALA A 222 15.92 -9.09 -6.18
C ALA A 222 16.94 -9.69 -7.16
N ALA A 223 16.88 -11.01 -7.40
CA ALA A 223 17.74 -11.67 -8.37
C ALA A 223 17.48 -11.18 -9.81
N LEU A 224 16.21 -11.01 -10.19
CA LEU A 224 15.83 -10.44 -11.49
C LEU A 224 16.39 -9.03 -11.67
N GLU A 225 16.24 -8.16 -10.68
CA GLU A 225 16.77 -6.80 -10.72
C GLU A 225 18.30 -6.80 -10.88
N VAL A 226 19.01 -7.63 -10.10
CA VAL A 226 20.47 -7.76 -10.18
C VAL A 226 20.95 -8.36 -11.52
N LEU A 227 20.20 -9.28 -12.13
CA LEU A 227 20.56 -9.88 -13.42
C LEU A 227 20.26 -8.96 -14.61
N LEU A 228 19.18 -8.19 -14.54
CA LEU A 228 18.76 -7.28 -15.61
C LEU A 228 19.59 -5.99 -15.63
N THR A 229 20.11 -5.55 -14.48
CA THR A 229 20.91 -4.32 -14.34
C THR A 229 22.17 -4.24 -15.22
N PRO A 230 23.11 -5.21 -15.21
CA PRO A 230 24.31 -5.15 -16.06
C PRO A 230 23.99 -5.33 -17.54
N SER A 231 22.94 -6.10 -17.87
CA SER A 231 22.53 -6.39 -19.25
C SER A 231 21.90 -5.16 -19.92
N LEU A 232 21.09 -4.39 -19.18
CA LEU A 232 20.59 -3.09 -19.64
C LEU A 232 21.71 -2.07 -19.74
N ALA A 233 22.62 -2.00 -18.75
CA ALA A 233 23.77 -1.10 -18.79
C ALA A 233 24.67 -1.39 -20.00
N LEU A 234 24.94 -2.66 -20.32
CA LEU A 234 25.68 -3.06 -21.53
C LEU A 234 24.93 -2.68 -22.81
N SER A 235 23.61 -2.88 -22.85
CA SER A 235 22.78 -2.55 -24.02
C SER A 235 22.70 -1.05 -24.28
N ILE A 236 22.74 -0.24 -23.21
CA ILE A 236 22.83 1.22 -23.26
C ILE A 236 24.25 1.65 -23.67
N SER A 237 25.30 1.07 -23.07
CA SER A 237 26.69 1.36 -23.43
C SER A 237 27.02 1.01 -24.89
N ARG A 238 26.55 -0.15 -25.37
CA ARG A 238 26.69 -0.59 -26.76
C ARG A 238 25.94 0.30 -27.76
N SER A 239 24.94 1.05 -27.30
CA SER A 239 24.26 2.04 -28.13
C SER A 239 24.89 3.41 -28.12
N HIS A 240 25.50 3.77 -27.01
CA HIS A 240 26.30 4.98 -26.90
C HIS A 240 27.50 4.88 -27.87
N SER A 241 28.12 3.70 -27.97
CA SER A 241 29.17 3.44 -28.96
C SER A 241 28.67 3.38 -30.41
N LEU A 242 27.47 2.86 -30.68
CA LEU A 242 26.88 2.89 -32.03
C LEU A 242 26.47 4.30 -32.48
N PHE A 243 26.04 5.17 -31.57
CA PHE A 243 25.65 6.56 -31.89
C PHE A 243 26.86 7.46 -32.18
N PHE A 244 28.00 7.20 -31.52
CA PHE A 244 29.26 7.90 -31.81
C PHE A 244 29.91 7.48 -33.14
N GLN A 245 29.38 6.45 -33.80
CA GLN A 245 29.88 5.93 -35.08
C GLN A 245 28.99 6.32 -36.28
N ILE A 246 27.96 7.13 -36.06
CA ILE A 246 27.20 7.77 -37.14
C ILE A 246 27.96 9.05 -37.52
N PRO A 247 28.60 9.12 -38.71
CA PRO A 247 29.24 10.36 -39.14
C PRO A 247 28.16 11.43 -39.27
N GLN A 248 28.40 12.59 -38.65
CA GLN A 248 27.62 13.80 -38.88
C GLN A 248 27.65 14.09 -40.39
N MET A 249 26.53 13.86 -41.09
CA MET A 249 26.28 14.36 -42.44
C MET A 249 25.22 15.46 -42.35
#